data_AF-A0A0Q5M3P0-F1
#
_entry.id   AF-A0A0Q5M3P0-F1
#
_cell.length_a   1.000
_cell.length_b   1.000
_cell.length_c   1.000
_cell.angle_alpha   90.00
_cell.angle_beta   90.00
_cell.angle_gamma   90.00
#
_symmetry.space_group_name_H-M   'P 1'
#
loop_
_entity.id
_entity.type
_entity.pdbx_description
1 polymer ?
#
loop_
_entity_poly.entity_id
_entity_poly.type
_entity_poly.pdbx_seq_one_letter_code
_entity_poly.pdbx_strand_id
1 'polypeptide(L)'
;MVVAAAALLALSGIALAFQGAPAYTGLRFTPPAADLQPRPGEQRQATGTPAPQEIAHETRIDLTWVTYALVVLAVVVLLALLWRYLRRRLRLESPGVPGEVAGSADGSIAPDPPEQPRPERVRRGLDRALDLLGEGREPRDAIERAWLGLEEGAADSGVHRMPAETPGEFVGRVMARVASDRAAARDLLDLYLRARFSDAPVTAADVDGARAAIEALRSSWRAGEAAGASAGTSTTGGSVR
;
A
#
# COMPACT_ATOMS: atom_id res chain seq x y z
N MET A 1 10.93 -21.84 -18.77
CA MET A 1 11.21 -22.84 -17.72
C MET A 1 11.00 -22.33 -16.30
N VAL A 2 11.51 -21.15 -15.92
CA VAL A 2 11.36 -20.61 -14.55
C VAL A 2 9.90 -20.46 -14.11
N VAL A 3 9.01 -20.05 -15.02
CA VAL A 3 7.56 -19.93 -14.74
C VAL A 3 6.88 -21.29 -14.53
N ALA A 4 7.29 -22.31 -15.28
CA ALA A 4 6.75 -23.67 -15.12
C ALA A 4 7.23 -24.33 -13.81
N ALA A 5 8.49 -24.10 -13.43
CA ALA A 5 9.03 -24.56 -12.15
C ALA A 5 8.35 -23.84 -10.96
N ALA A 6 8.08 -22.54 -11.09
CA ALA A 6 7.36 -21.77 -10.08
C ALA A 6 5.89 -22.23 -9.93
N ALA A 7 5.23 -22.54 -11.04
CA ALA A 7 3.86 -23.07 -11.03
C ALA A 7 3.79 -24.46 -10.38
N LEU A 8 4.76 -25.34 -10.67
CA LEU A 8 4.87 -26.66 -10.04
C LEU A 8 5.16 -26.57 -8.53
N LEU A 9 6.03 -25.65 -8.10
CA LEU A 9 6.29 -25.42 -6.68
C LEU A 9 5.06 -24.85 -5.96
N ALA A 10 4.30 -23.95 -6.61
CA ALA A 10 3.06 -23.42 -6.07
C ALA A 10 1.98 -24.50 -5.93
N LEU A 11 1.81 -25.35 -6.96
CA LEU A 11 0.89 -26.49 -6.92
C LEU A 11 1.30 -27.53 -5.86
N SER A 12 2.60 -27.81 -5.71
CA SER A 12 3.12 -28.73 -4.70
C SER A 12 2.94 -28.18 -3.28
N GLY A 13 3.05 -26.87 -3.08
CA GLY A 13 2.77 -26.20 -1.79
C GLY A 13 1.30 -26.24 -1.42
N ILE A 14 0.40 -26.06 -2.39
CA ILE A 14 -1.05 -26.18 -2.18
C ILE A 14 -1.43 -27.64 -1.87
N ALA A 15 -0.83 -28.62 -2.55
CA ALA A 15 -1.07 -30.03 -2.27
C ALA A 15 -0.61 -30.45 -0.86
N LEU A 16 0.53 -29.90 -0.39
CA LEU A 16 0.99 -30.12 1.00
C LEU A 16 0.06 -29.49 2.04
N ALA A 17 -0.56 -28.35 1.72
CA ALA A 17 -1.50 -27.69 2.63
C ALA A 17 -2.84 -28.43 2.77
N PHE A 18 -3.22 -29.25 1.78
CA PHE A 18 -4.43 -30.08 1.82
C PHE A 18 -4.22 -31.46 2.45
N GLN A 19 -2.98 -31.88 2.70
CA GLN A 19 -2.71 -33.08 3.49
C GLN A 19 -2.79 -32.71 4.97
N GLY A 20 -3.98 -32.89 5.55
CA GLY A 20 -4.25 -32.66 6.99
C GLY A 20 -3.14 -33.21 7.89
N ALA A 21 -2.93 -32.53 9.02
CA ALA A 21 -1.79 -32.73 9.91
C ALA A 21 -1.47 -34.22 10.17
N PRO A 22 -0.20 -34.65 10.04
CA PRO A 22 0.19 -36.00 10.43
C PRO A 22 -0.12 -36.20 11.93
N ALA A 23 -1.03 -37.12 12.23
CA ALA A 23 -1.35 -37.51 13.59
C ALA A 23 -0.16 -38.28 14.17
N TYR A 24 0.74 -37.56 14.83
CA TYR A 24 1.81 -38.17 15.61
C TYR A 24 1.21 -38.86 16.84
N THR A 25 0.98 -40.17 16.72
CA THR A 25 0.69 -41.03 17.87
C THR A 25 2.00 -41.19 18.64
N GLY A 26 2.13 -40.45 19.75
CA GLY A 26 3.26 -40.61 20.67
C GLY A 26 3.38 -42.06 21.14
N LEU A 27 4.61 -42.55 21.33
CA LEU A 27 4.88 -43.89 21.83
C LEU A 27 4.15 -44.11 23.15
N ARG A 28 3.09 -44.94 23.14
CA ARG A 28 2.41 -45.37 24.36
C ARG A 28 3.24 -46.46 25.01
N PHE A 29 3.96 -46.10 26.07
CA PHE A 29 4.57 -47.08 26.95
C PHE A 29 3.49 -47.57 27.91
N THR A 30 2.92 -48.73 27.64
CA THR A 30 2.03 -49.42 28.60
C THR A 30 2.92 -50.26 29.51
N PRO A 31 3.14 -49.88 30.78
CA PRO A 31 3.86 -50.76 31.69
C PRO A 31 3.08 -52.08 31.81
N PRO A 32 3.74 -53.25 31.85
CA PRO A 32 3.06 -54.50 32.11
C PRO A 32 2.33 -54.36 33.44
N ALA A 33 1.06 -54.77 33.47
CA ALA A 33 0.29 -54.82 34.71
C ALA A 33 1.06 -55.71 35.69
N ALA A 34 1.72 -55.09 36.66
CA ALA A 34 2.10 -55.82 37.86
C ALA A 34 0.78 -56.21 38.51
N ASP A 35 0.50 -57.51 38.59
CA ASP A 35 -0.63 -58.07 39.32
C ASP A 35 -0.46 -57.75 40.81
N LEU A 36 -0.77 -56.51 41.19
CA LEU A 36 -0.95 -56.12 42.58
C LEU A 36 -2.32 -56.68 43.00
N GLN A 37 -2.32 -57.94 43.44
CA GLN A 37 -3.48 -58.55 44.09
C GLN A 37 -4.01 -57.62 45.19
N PRO A 38 -5.25 -57.10 45.08
CA PRO A 38 -5.84 -56.32 46.14
C PRO A 38 -6.03 -57.22 47.36
N ARG A 39 -5.35 -56.88 48.47
CA ARG A 39 -5.55 -57.57 49.75
C ARG A 39 -7.01 -57.33 50.19
N PRO A 40 -7.84 -58.36 50.40
CA PRO A 40 -9.21 -58.16 50.85
C PRO A 40 -9.17 -57.59 52.28
N GLY A 41 -9.59 -56.34 52.46
CA GLY A 41 -9.74 -55.72 53.79
C GLY A 41 -9.31 -54.27 53.94
N GLU A 42 -8.68 -53.65 52.94
CA GLU A 42 -8.28 -52.24 53.05
C GLU A 42 -9.09 -51.36 52.09
N GLN A 43 -10.36 -51.12 52.44
CA GLN A 43 -11.07 -49.93 51.97
C GLN A 43 -10.42 -48.72 52.65
N ARG A 44 -9.26 -48.31 52.13
CA ARG A 44 -8.70 -47.00 52.41
C ARG A 44 -9.69 -46.01 51.81
N GLN A 45 -10.55 -45.42 52.65
CA GLN A 45 -11.40 -44.31 52.25
C GLN A 45 -10.49 -43.23 51.69
N ALA A 46 -10.43 -43.14 50.37
CA ALA A 46 -9.80 -42.03 49.69
C ALA A 46 -10.61 -40.79 50.06
N THR A 47 -10.21 -40.12 51.14
CA THR A 47 -10.53 -38.71 51.35
C THR A 47 -9.63 -37.95 50.38
N GLY A 48 -9.93 -38.09 49.09
CA GLY A 48 -9.24 -37.42 48.02
C GLY A 48 -9.92 -36.10 47.77
N THR A 49 -9.23 -35.00 48.13
CA THR A 49 -9.36 -33.70 47.49
C THR A 49 -9.73 -33.89 46.01
N PRO A 50 -10.72 -33.15 45.45
CA PRO A 50 -11.06 -33.30 44.04
C PRO A 50 -9.77 -33.21 43.24
N ALA A 51 -9.48 -34.27 42.47
CA ALA A 51 -8.31 -34.31 41.61
C ALA A 51 -8.27 -33.00 40.82
N PRO A 52 -7.13 -32.29 40.77
CA PRO A 52 -6.99 -31.16 39.87
C PRO A 52 -7.43 -31.65 38.51
N GLN A 53 -8.54 -31.14 37.99
CA GLN A 53 -8.84 -31.27 36.58
C GLN A 53 -7.67 -30.55 35.91
N GLU A 54 -6.68 -31.32 35.49
CA GLU A 54 -5.65 -30.87 34.59
C GLU A 54 -6.40 -30.58 33.30
N ILE A 55 -6.95 -29.36 33.23
CA ILE A 55 -7.49 -28.79 32.01
C ILE A 55 -6.27 -28.75 31.11
N ALA A 56 -6.09 -29.81 30.32
CA ALA A 56 -5.16 -29.82 29.22
C ALA A 56 -5.58 -28.65 28.33
N HIS A 57 -5.00 -27.48 28.58
CA HIS A 57 -4.91 -26.45 27.58
C HIS A 57 -4.01 -27.05 26.50
N GLU A 58 -4.59 -27.91 25.67
CA GLU A 58 -4.16 -28.07 24.28
C GLU A 58 -4.23 -26.66 23.72
N THR A 59 -3.11 -25.95 23.85
CA THR A 59 -2.95 -24.63 23.30
C THR A 59 -2.88 -24.86 21.80
N ARG A 60 -4.05 -24.98 21.16
CA ARG A 60 -4.19 -25.00 19.72
C ARG A 60 -3.77 -23.62 19.26
N ILE A 61 -2.47 -23.47 19.01
CA ILE A 61 -1.94 -22.29 18.37
C ILE A 61 -2.60 -22.28 16.99
N ASP A 62 -3.55 -21.37 16.83
CA ASP A 62 -4.30 -21.21 15.61
C ASP A 62 -3.32 -20.70 14.54
N LEU A 63 -2.72 -21.61 13.77
CA LEU A 63 -1.72 -21.27 12.75
C LEU A 63 -2.38 -20.71 11.48
N THR A 64 -3.70 -20.62 11.45
CA THR A 64 -4.47 -20.15 10.29
C THR A 64 -4.14 -18.70 9.95
N TRP A 65 -3.86 -17.84 10.94
CA TRP A 65 -3.42 -16.46 10.65
C TRP A 65 -2.01 -16.40 10.05
N VAL A 66 -1.12 -17.32 10.43
CA VAL A 66 0.24 -17.42 9.88
C VAL A 66 0.18 -17.86 8.43
N THR A 67 -0.69 -18.83 8.11
CA THR A 67 -0.89 -19.26 6.72
C THR A 67 -1.48 -18.16 5.86
N TYR A 68 -2.50 -17.42 6.34
CA TYR A 68 -3.02 -16.26 5.64
C TYR A 68 -1.96 -15.16 5.44
N ALA A 69 -1.16 -14.85 6.47
CA ALA A 69 -0.09 -13.87 6.37
C ALA A 69 0.97 -14.28 5.31
N LEU A 70 1.31 -15.56 5.25
CA LEU A 70 2.28 -16.08 4.29
C LEU A 70 1.74 -16.07 2.85
N VAL A 71 0.45 -16.39 2.66
CA VAL A 71 -0.22 -16.30 1.35
C VAL A 71 -0.28 -14.85 0.88
N VAL A 72 -0.67 -13.92 1.75
CA VAL A 72 -0.71 -12.48 1.42
C VAL A 72 0.69 -11.98 1.05
N LEU A 73 1.72 -12.35 1.83
CA LEU A 73 3.10 -11.99 1.53
C LEU A 73 3.55 -12.54 0.16
N ALA A 74 3.24 -13.81 -0.14
CA ALA A 74 3.56 -14.42 -1.43
C ALA A 74 2.86 -13.69 -2.60
N VAL A 75 1.59 -13.32 -2.46
CA VAL A 75 0.84 -12.55 -3.48
C VAL A 75 1.47 -11.17 -3.69
N VAL A 76 1.80 -10.45 -2.62
CA VAL A 76 2.44 -9.14 -2.70
C VAL A 76 3.80 -9.23 -3.41
N VAL A 77 4.61 -10.23 -3.07
CA VAL A 77 5.91 -10.45 -3.74
C VAL A 77 5.72 -10.79 -5.22
N LEU A 78 4.75 -11.64 -5.56
CA LEU A 78 4.45 -11.99 -6.95
C LEU A 78 4.00 -10.76 -7.76
N LEU A 79 3.11 -9.93 -7.20
CA LEU A 79 2.64 -8.69 -7.83
C LEU A 79 3.78 -7.67 -7.98
N ALA A 80 4.65 -7.52 -6.98
CA ALA A 80 5.81 -6.64 -7.05
C ALA A 80 6.81 -7.11 -8.12
N LEU A 81 7.06 -8.41 -8.23
CA LEU A 81 7.93 -9.00 -9.25
C LEU A 81 7.32 -8.86 -10.66
N LEU A 82 6.01 -9.09 -10.79
CA LEU A 82 5.28 -8.92 -12.06
C LEU A 82 5.30 -7.45 -12.49
N TRP A 83 5.03 -6.52 -11.58
CA TRP A 83 5.14 -5.09 -11.81
C TRP A 83 6.56 -4.69 -12.23
N ARG A 84 7.58 -5.22 -11.54
CA ARG A 84 8.99 -4.96 -11.88
C ARG A 84 9.35 -5.52 -13.26
N TYR A 85 8.82 -6.68 -13.62
CA TYR A 85 9.02 -7.31 -14.92
C TYR A 85 8.32 -6.55 -16.04
N LEU A 86 7.04 -6.18 -15.88
CA LEU A 86 6.30 -5.34 -16.81
C LEU A 86 6.95 -3.98 -16.97
N ARG A 87 7.34 -3.32 -15.87
CA ARG A 87 8.04 -2.04 -15.89
C ARG A 87 9.40 -2.13 -16.57
N ARG A 88 10.11 -3.26 -16.46
CA ARG A 88 11.35 -3.50 -17.22
C ARG A 88 11.07 -3.72 -18.70
N ARG A 89 10.09 -4.53 -19.08
CA ARG A 89 9.71 -4.73 -20.50
C ARG A 89 9.24 -3.44 -21.16
N LEU A 90 8.35 -2.70 -20.50
CA LEU A 90 7.84 -1.41 -20.96
C LEU A 90 8.91 -0.30 -20.96
N ARG A 91 10.07 -0.52 -20.31
CA ARG A 91 11.25 0.37 -20.37
C ARG A 91 12.34 -0.15 -21.31
N LEU A 92 12.21 -1.37 -21.83
CA LEU A 92 13.14 -1.97 -22.78
C LEU A 92 12.74 -1.69 -24.23
N GLU A 93 11.52 -1.23 -24.50
CA GLU A 93 11.08 -0.66 -25.79
C GLU A 93 11.43 0.84 -25.93
N SER A 94 12.68 1.18 -25.60
CA SER A 94 13.33 2.33 -26.23
C SER A 94 14.78 2.00 -26.58
N PRO A 95 15.02 1.12 -27.57
CA PRO A 95 16.13 1.31 -28.48
C PRO A 95 15.79 2.52 -29.36
N GLY A 96 16.63 3.55 -29.28
CA GLY A 96 16.48 4.78 -30.05
C GLY A 96 16.35 4.53 -31.55
N VAL A 97 15.45 5.27 -32.17
CA VAL A 97 15.26 5.34 -33.63
C VAL A 97 16.44 6.12 -34.24
N PRO A 98 17.06 5.58 -35.29
CA PRO A 98 16.95 6.28 -36.57
C PRO A 98 16.74 5.32 -37.76
N GLY A 99 15.83 5.70 -38.66
CA GLY A 99 15.83 5.24 -40.06
C GLY A 99 14.58 4.50 -40.51
N GLU A 100 13.68 5.25 -41.15
CA GLU A 100 13.14 4.97 -42.49
C GLU A 100 12.85 3.51 -42.87
N VAL A 101 11.55 3.16 -42.95
CA VAL A 101 10.95 2.48 -44.11
C VAL A 101 9.42 2.54 -44.04
N ALA A 102 8.85 2.74 -45.21
CA ALA A 102 7.43 2.94 -45.49
C ALA A 102 6.56 1.68 -45.27
N GLY A 103 5.27 1.95 -45.06
CA GLY A 103 4.18 1.08 -45.49
C GLY A 103 3.68 0.07 -44.46
N SER A 104 2.60 0.43 -43.76
CA SER A 104 1.33 -0.31 -43.81
C SER A 104 0.33 0.31 -42.84
N ALA A 105 -0.88 0.49 -43.34
CA ALA A 105 -2.03 0.86 -42.55
C ALA A 105 -2.36 -0.27 -41.55
N ASP A 106 -2.30 0.05 -40.26
CA ASP A 106 -3.23 -0.46 -39.27
C ASP A 106 -3.40 0.65 -38.22
N GLY A 107 -4.61 0.77 -37.67
CA GLY A 107 -5.06 1.90 -36.86
C GLY A 107 -4.15 2.18 -35.66
N SER A 108 -3.14 3.03 -35.86
CA SER A 108 -2.37 3.61 -34.77
C SER A 108 -3.28 4.62 -34.07
N ILE A 109 -3.94 4.16 -33.01
CA ILE A 109 -4.28 5.04 -31.90
C ILE A 109 -2.93 5.57 -31.44
N ALA A 110 -2.58 6.76 -31.90
CA ALA A 110 -1.48 7.51 -31.33
C ALA A 110 -1.70 7.50 -29.81
N PRO A 111 -0.69 7.14 -28.99
CA PRO A 111 -0.81 7.30 -27.56
C PRO A 111 -1.22 8.75 -27.30
N ASP A 112 -2.38 8.95 -26.69
CA ASP A 112 -2.79 10.29 -26.29
C ASP A 112 -1.62 10.92 -25.51
N PRO A 113 -1.24 12.17 -25.81
CA PRO A 113 -0.22 12.87 -25.04
C PRO A 113 -0.56 12.73 -23.56
N PRO A 114 0.42 12.46 -22.67
CA PRO A 114 0.13 12.35 -21.25
C PRO A 114 -0.61 13.61 -20.80
N GLU A 115 -1.86 13.44 -20.31
CA GLU A 115 -2.68 14.56 -19.86
C GLU A 115 -1.90 15.38 -18.83
N GLN A 116 -1.60 16.63 -19.19
CA GLN A 116 -0.87 17.55 -18.35
C GLN A 116 -1.88 18.24 -17.43
N PRO A 117 -1.72 18.16 -16.09
CA PRO A 117 -2.62 18.82 -15.18
C PRO A 117 -2.63 20.33 -15.42
N ARG A 118 -3.81 20.92 -15.47
CA ARG A 118 -3.99 22.38 -15.52
C ARG A 118 -3.56 22.96 -14.18
N PRO A 119 -2.42 23.65 -14.11
CA PRO A 119 -1.81 24.04 -12.84
C PRO A 119 -2.76 24.92 -12.00
N GLU A 120 -3.46 25.86 -12.63
CA GLU A 120 -4.42 26.76 -11.94
C GLU A 120 -5.54 26.08 -11.16
N ARG A 121 -5.97 24.89 -11.61
CA ARG A 121 -7.02 24.11 -10.94
C ARG A 121 -6.48 23.45 -9.67
N VAL A 122 -5.24 22.96 -9.75
CA VAL A 122 -4.51 22.41 -8.61
C VAL A 122 -4.27 23.50 -7.55
N ARG A 123 -3.97 24.75 -7.95
CA ARG A 123 -3.83 25.90 -7.02
C ARG A 123 -5.08 26.14 -6.23
N ARG A 124 -6.20 26.19 -6.94
CA ARG A 124 -7.50 26.43 -6.34
C ARG A 124 -7.84 25.36 -5.31
N GLY A 125 -7.47 24.11 -5.58
CA GLY A 125 -7.56 23.01 -4.61
C GLY A 125 -6.72 23.26 -3.35
N LEU A 126 -5.45 23.67 -3.51
CA LEU A 126 -4.56 23.99 -2.39
C LEU A 126 -5.05 25.19 -1.56
N ASP A 127 -5.47 26.27 -2.22
CA ASP A 127 -5.99 27.48 -1.56
C ASP A 127 -7.28 27.14 -0.77
N ARG A 128 -8.20 26.41 -1.40
CA ARG A 128 -9.43 25.95 -0.75
C ARG A 128 -9.16 25.04 0.44
N ALA A 129 -8.15 24.17 0.35
CA ALA A 129 -7.77 23.30 1.47
C ALA A 129 -7.23 24.11 2.66
N LEU A 130 -6.46 25.17 2.43
CA LEU A 130 -6.02 26.09 3.49
C LEU A 130 -7.19 26.81 4.15
N ASP A 131 -8.15 27.28 3.35
CA ASP A 131 -9.36 27.93 3.87
C ASP A 131 -10.16 26.98 4.78
N LEU A 132 -10.35 25.72 4.34
CA LEU A 132 -11.05 24.69 5.10
C LEU A 132 -10.36 24.36 6.43
N LEU A 133 -9.03 24.34 6.47
CA LEU A 133 -8.27 24.20 7.72
C LEU A 133 -8.39 25.42 8.65
N GLY A 134 -8.85 26.56 8.15
CA GLY A 134 -9.02 27.81 8.89
C GLY A 134 -10.40 27.97 9.55
N GLU A 135 -11.38 27.12 9.24
CA GLU A 135 -12.78 27.28 9.67
C GLU A 135 -13.03 26.99 11.17
N GLY A 136 -11.99 26.63 11.94
CA GLY A 136 -12.12 26.38 13.39
C GLY A 136 -12.92 25.11 13.73
N ARG A 137 -12.85 24.11 12.86
CA ARG A 137 -13.51 22.80 13.03
C ARG A 137 -12.76 21.87 13.98
N GLU A 138 -13.39 20.76 14.32
CA GLU A 138 -12.72 19.64 14.99
C GLU A 138 -11.52 19.15 14.13
N PRO A 139 -10.35 18.86 14.72
CA PRO A 139 -9.12 18.60 13.97
C PRO A 139 -9.21 17.49 12.91
N ARG A 140 -9.86 16.36 13.22
CA ARG A 140 -10.03 15.26 12.27
C ARG A 140 -10.88 15.71 11.08
N ASP A 141 -12.04 16.31 11.34
CA ASP A 141 -12.94 16.82 10.32
C ASP A 141 -12.28 17.89 9.43
N ALA A 142 -11.47 18.77 10.01
CA ALA A 142 -10.72 19.79 9.28
C ALA A 142 -9.75 19.17 8.26
N ILE A 143 -8.97 18.17 8.67
CA ILE A 143 -8.00 17.48 7.80
C ILE A 143 -8.73 16.68 6.72
N GLU A 144 -9.80 15.95 7.06
CA GLU A 144 -10.58 15.20 6.06
C GLU A 144 -11.18 16.12 4.99
N ARG A 145 -11.78 17.25 5.40
CA ARG A 145 -12.35 18.23 4.45
C ARG A 145 -11.29 18.87 3.56
N ALA A 146 -10.15 19.25 4.14
CA ALA A 146 -9.04 19.81 3.37
C ALA A 146 -8.54 18.81 2.32
N TRP A 147 -8.41 17.53 2.68
CA TRP A 147 -8.04 16.48 1.75
C TRP A 147 -9.07 16.28 0.64
N LEU A 148 -10.37 16.26 0.96
CA LEU A 148 -11.44 16.17 -0.05
C LEU A 148 -11.43 17.37 -1.01
N GLY A 149 -11.16 18.58 -0.52
CA GLY A 149 -10.98 19.76 -1.37
C GLY A 149 -9.80 19.63 -2.34
N LEU A 150 -8.73 18.95 -1.94
CA LEU A 150 -7.59 18.63 -2.81
C LEU A 150 -7.92 17.58 -3.85
N GLU A 151 -8.66 16.52 -3.49
CA GLU A 151 -9.14 15.52 -4.44
C GLU A 151 -10.00 16.15 -5.53
N GLU A 152 -10.91 17.05 -5.14
CA GLU A 152 -11.78 17.77 -6.06
C GLU A 152 -10.97 18.69 -6.99
N GLY A 153 -9.99 19.43 -6.45
CA GLY A 153 -9.07 20.25 -7.24
C GLY A 153 -8.19 19.43 -8.18
N ALA A 154 -7.78 18.23 -7.78
CA ALA A 154 -7.02 17.31 -8.62
C ALA A 154 -7.88 16.73 -9.76
N ALA A 155 -9.14 16.37 -9.50
CA ALA A 155 -10.08 15.94 -10.52
C ALA A 155 -10.37 17.06 -11.54
N ASP A 156 -10.48 18.30 -11.07
CA ASP A 156 -10.66 19.49 -11.88
C ASP A 156 -9.45 19.85 -12.76
N SER A 157 -8.27 19.29 -12.47
CA SER A 157 -7.04 19.55 -13.22
C SER A 157 -7.06 19.01 -14.65
N GLY A 158 -8.07 18.19 -14.99
CA GLY A 158 -8.20 17.55 -16.29
C GLY A 158 -7.32 16.31 -16.46
N VAL A 159 -6.71 15.82 -15.38
CA VAL A 159 -6.06 14.52 -15.34
C VAL A 159 -7.06 13.50 -14.86
N HIS A 160 -7.26 12.45 -15.64
CA HIS A 160 -8.14 11.36 -15.22
C HIS A 160 -7.41 10.39 -14.28
N ARG A 161 -8.18 9.86 -13.34
CA ARG A 161 -7.77 8.78 -12.44
C ARG A 161 -7.69 7.47 -13.24
N MET A 162 -6.67 6.66 -12.99
CA MET A 162 -6.56 5.34 -13.63
C MET A 162 -7.57 4.35 -13.05
N PRO A 163 -8.02 3.31 -13.80
CA PRO A 163 -9.10 2.42 -13.35
C PRO A 163 -8.90 1.74 -12.00
N ALA A 164 -7.65 1.47 -11.61
CA ALA A 164 -7.28 0.83 -10.35
C ALA A 164 -6.52 1.77 -9.38
N GLU A 165 -6.37 3.04 -9.71
CA GLU A 165 -5.67 4.01 -8.86
C GLU A 165 -6.57 4.37 -7.68
N THR A 166 -6.00 4.45 -6.47
CA THR A 166 -6.74 4.94 -5.30
C THR A 166 -6.81 6.47 -5.31
N PRO A 167 -7.79 7.11 -4.61
CA PRO A 167 -7.85 8.57 -4.52
C PRO A 167 -6.55 9.21 -4.01
N GLY A 168 -5.91 8.58 -3.01
CA GLY A 168 -4.59 8.97 -2.49
C GLY A 168 -3.48 8.96 -3.53
N GLU A 169 -3.39 7.88 -4.30
CA GLU A 169 -2.40 7.75 -5.38
C GLU A 169 -2.67 8.75 -6.51
N PHE A 170 -3.94 9.00 -6.84
CA PHE A 170 -4.32 9.98 -7.84
C PHE A 170 -3.87 11.39 -7.45
N VAL A 171 -4.21 11.85 -6.25
CA VAL A 171 -3.79 13.17 -5.75
C VAL A 171 -2.27 13.23 -5.67
N GLY A 172 -1.62 12.21 -5.13
CA GLY A 172 -0.15 12.14 -5.07
C GLY A 172 0.52 12.25 -6.44
N ARG A 173 -0.04 11.60 -7.47
CA ARG A 173 0.44 11.68 -8.86
C ARG A 173 0.22 13.05 -9.48
N VAL A 174 -0.96 13.65 -9.28
CA VAL A 174 -1.27 15.00 -9.77
C VAL A 174 -0.35 16.03 -9.11
N MET A 175 -0.19 15.94 -7.79
CA MET A 175 0.72 16.81 -7.03
C MET A 175 2.17 16.62 -7.46
N ALA A 176 2.66 15.39 -7.65
CA ALA A 176 4.03 15.16 -8.11
C ALA A 176 4.34 15.67 -9.53
N ARG A 177 3.32 15.97 -10.34
CA ARG A 177 3.47 16.58 -11.67
C ARG A 177 3.50 18.10 -11.62
N VAL A 178 2.94 18.73 -10.58
CA VAL A 178 2.77 20.19 -10.46
C VAL A 178 3.65 20.79 -9.36
N ALA A 179 3.80 20.07 -8.24
CA ALA A 179 4.63 20.40 -7.09
C ALA A 179 5.84 19.46 -7.02
N SER A 180 7.01 20.03 -6.74
CA SER A 180 8.27 19.28 -6.66
C SER A 180 8.51 18.64 -5.29
N ASP A 181 7.82 19.13 -4.25
CA ASP A 181 7.99 18.63 -2.88
C ASP A 181 7.18 17.36 -2.61
N ARG A 182 7.82 16.21 -2.86
CA ARG A 182 7.24 14.89 -2.57
C ARG A 182 7.25 14.54 -1.08
N ALA A 183 7.99 15.26 -0.23
CA ALA A 183 7.97 15.00 1.20
C ALA A 183 6.68 15.59 1.78
N ALA A 184 6.42 16.87 1.49
CA ALA A 184 5.19 17.55 1.90
C ALA A 184 3.91 16.82 1.42
N ALA A 185 3.90 16.30 0.19
CA ALA A 185 2.78 15.51 -0.31
C ALA A 185 2.54 14.21 0.48
N ARG A 186 3.61 13.55 0.95
CA ARG A 186 3.50 12.34 1.76
C ARG A 186 3.07 12.65 3.18
N ASP A 187 3.64 13.67 3.79
CA ASP A 187 3.27 14.10 5.15
C ASP A 187 1.78 14.44 5.23
N LEU A 188 1.26 15.13 4.21
CA LEU A 188 -0.17 15.43 4.12
C LEU A 188 -1.03 14.17 3.94
N LEU A 189 -0.61 13.23 3.09
CA LEU A 189 -1.30 11.95 2.91
C LEU A 189 -1.33 11.15 4.21
N ASP A 190 -0.22 11.08 4.94
CA ASP A 190 -0.12 10.35 6.20
C ASP A 190 -1.02 10.95 7.28
N LEU A 191 -1.11 12.29 7.35
CA LEU A 191 -2.04 12.98 8.24
C LEU A 191 -3.50 12.68 7.88
N TYR A 192 -3.85 12.67 6.59
CA TYR A 192 -5.18 12.27 6.14
C TYR A 192 -5.48 10.81 6.49
N LEU A 193 -4.57 9.87 6.20
CA LEU A 193 -4.78 8.45 6.50
C LEU A 193 -4.95 8.21 8.00
N ARG A 194 -4.20 8.93 8.84
CA ARG A 194 -4.39 8.92 10.30
C ARG A 194 -5.77 9.45 10.68
N ALA A 195 -6.16 10.60 10.14
CA ALA A 195 -7.47 11.19 10.41
C ALA A 195 -8.63 10.31 9.93
N ARG A 196 -8.46 9.57 8.83
CA ARG A 196 -9.53 8.76 8.23
C ARG A 196 -9.64 7.36 8.81
N PHE A 197 -8.51 6.73 9.11
CA PHE A 197 -8.43 5.28 9.35
C PHE A 197 -7.79 4.90 10.69
N SER A 198 -7.33 5.86 11.48
CA SER A 198 -6.75 5.60 12.81
C SER A 198 -7.69 6.02 13.93
N ASP A 199 -7.70 5.22 14.99
CA ASP A 199 -8.32 5.56 16.28
C ASP A 199 -7.46 6.51 17.13
N ALA A 200 -6.25 6.84 16.67
CA ALA A 200 -5.38 7.79 17.36
C ALA A 200 -6.03 9.18 17.46
N PRO A 201 -5.83 9.92 18.57
CA PRO A 201 -6.33 11.29 18.68
C PRO A 201 -5.67 12.18 17.61
N VAL A 202 -6.48 12.95 16.90
CA VAL A 202 -6.04 14.00 15.98
C VAL A 202 -6.14 15.32 16.70
N THR A 203 -5.07 16.10 16.67
CA THR A 203 -4.90 17.30 17.50
C THR A 203 -4.79 18.56 16.65
N ALA A 204 -4.85 19.73 17.28
CA ALA A 204 -4.57 21.00 16.61
C ALA A 204 -3.15 21.04 16.00
N ALA A 205 -2.18 20.34 16.60
CA ALA A 205 -0.83 20.24 16.03
C ALA A 205 -0.81 19.46 14.70
N ASP A 206 -1.69 18.47 14.52
CA ASP A 206 -1.84 17.76 13.24
C ASP A 206 -2.45 18.69 12.17
N VAL A 207 -3.37 19.58 12.54
CA VAL A 207 -3.94 20.61 11.65
C VAL A 207 -2.85 21.61 11.23
N ASP A 208 -1.99 22.02 12.16
CA ASP A 208 -0.86 22.90 11.86
C ASP A 208 0.16 22.21 10.95
N GLY A 209 0.40 20.91 11.16
CA GLY A 209 1.22 20.07 10.28
C GLY A 209 0.63 19.98 8.87
N ALA A 210 -0.67 19.76 8.74
CA ALA A 210 -1.36 19.73 7.45
C ALA A 210 -1.26 21.08 6.74
N ARG A 211 -1.43 22.19 7.47
CA ARG A 211 -1.27 23.54 6.94
C ARG A 211 0.15 23.80 6.44
N ALA A 212 1.16 23.39 7.21
CA ALA A 212 2.56 23.52 6.83
C ALA A 212 2.89 22.71 5.56
N ALA A 213 2.39 21.47 5.46
CA ALA A 213 2.57 20.64 4.28
C ALA A 213 1.93 21.26 3.03
N ILE A 214 0.72 21.80 3.14
CA ILE A 214 0.04 22.46 2.01
C ILE A 214 0.78 23.74 1.58
N GLU A 215 1.27 24.54 2.52
CA GLU A 215 2.04 25.75 2.19
C GLU A 215 3.40 25.41 1.55
N ALA A 216 4.06 24.32 2.02
CA ALA A 216 5.28 23.81 1.39
C ALA A 216 5.02 23.39 -0.06
N LEU A 217 3.94 22.65 -0.33
CA LEU A 217 3.52 22.29 -1.69
C LEU A 217 3.33 23.53 -2.56
N ARG A 218 2.63 24.55 -2.05
CA ARG A 218 2.41 25.82 -2.75
C ARG A 218 3.71 26.59 -3.05
N SER A 219 4.65 26.61 -2.11
CA SER A 219 5.97 27.25 -2.30
C SER A 219 6.83 26.52 -3.34
N SER A 220 6.82 25.19 -3.33
CA SER A 220 7.61 24.35 -4.24
C SER A 220 7.22 24.57 -5.70
N TRP A 221 5.95 24.88 -5.92
CA TRP A 221 5.42 25.19 -7.23
C TRP A 221 5.85 26.60 -7.71
N ARG A 222 5.76 27.65 -6.87
CA ARG A 222 6.26 28.99 -7.23
C ARG A 222 7.74 28.97 -7.65
N ALA A 223 8.55 28.16 -6.98
CA ALA A 223 9.96 27.98 -7.33
C ALA A 223 10.14 27.31 -8.71
N GLY A 224 9.30 26.32 -9.04
CA GLY A 224 9.30 25.65 -10.34
C GLY A 224 8.94 26.59 -11.50
N GLU A 225 7.95 27.47 -11.30
CA GLU A 225 7.55 28.48 -12.30
C GLU A 225 8.66 29.49 -12.58
N ALA A 226 9.31 30.00 -11.53
CA ALA A 226 10.43 30.93 -11.66
C ALA A 226 11.62 30.29 -12.42
N ALA A 227 11.93 29.03 -12.12
CA ALA A 227 12.98 28.28 -12.83
C ALA A 227 12.63 28.08 -14.31
N GLY A 228 11.38 27.72 -14.63
CA GLY A 228 10.91 27.56 -16.01
C GLY A 228 10.97 28.86 -16.82
N ALA A 229 10.58 29.99 -16.22
CA ALA A 229 10.64 31.31 -16.86
C ALA A 229 12.08 31.73 -17.21
N SER A 230 13.04 31.48 -16.31
CA SER A 230 14.47 31.82 -16.53
C SER A 230 15.17 30.95 -17.59
N ALA A 231 14.73 29.69 -17.75
CA ALA A 231 15.24 28.80 -18.80
C ALA A 231 14.74 29.19 -20.20
N GLY A 232 13.47 29.63 -20.32
CA GLY A 232 12.87 30.03 -21.59
C GLY A 232 13.50 31.29 -22.20
N THR A 233 13.99 32.21 -21.38
CA THR A 233 14.66 33.44 -21.85
C THR A 233 16.06 33.19 -22.42
N SER A 234 16.70 32.07 -22.07
CA SER A 234 18.10 31.77 -22.44
C SER A 234 18.25 31.14 -23.84
N THR A 235 17.18 30.52 -24.37
CA THR A 235 17.23 29.75 -25.63
C THR A 235 17.01 30.62 -26.88
N THR A 236 16.47 31.83 -26.75
CA THR A 236 16.13 32.69 -27.91
C THR A 236 17.31 33.55 -28.42
N GLY A 237 18.48 33.53 -27.77
CA GLY A 237 19.62 34.40 -28.11
C GLY A 237 20.64 33.82 -29.11
N GLY A 238 20.46 32.60 -29.61
CA GLY A 238 21.49 31.85 -30.35
C GLY A 238 21.28 31.76 -31.86
N SER A 239 21.07 32.87 -32.58
CA SER A 239 21.21 32.89 -34.04
C SER A 239 21.39 34.32 -34.57
N VAL A 240 22.64 34.79 -34.64
CA VAL A 240 23.18 35.62 -35.74
C VAL A 240 24.70 35.43 -35.75
N ARG A 241 25.22 34.66 -36.70
CA ARG A 241 26.51 34.92 -37.35
C ARG A 241 26.58 34.19 -38.68
#